data_AF-A0A7V9L5I7-F1
#
_entry.id   AF-A0A7V9L5I7-F1
#
_cell.length_a   1.000
_cell.length_b   1.000
_cell.length_c   1.000
_cell.angle_alpha   90.00
_cell.angle_beta   90.00
_cell.angle_gamma   90.00
#
_symmetry.space_group_name_H-M   'P 1'
#
loop_
_entity.id
_entity.type
_entity.pdbx_description
1 polymer ?
#
loop_
_entity_poly.entity_id
_entity_poly.type
_entity_poly.pdbx_seq_one_letter_code
_entity_poly.pdbx_strand_id
1 'polypeptide(L)'
;MLFESVTLRCGQALPNRIALAALTNGQSHPDGLLGEDELRFLVRRATGGFGLISTCAAYVALDGKAWLGELGVDRDACLPGLERLATAIHASGGRAPANRDSCRAMIQIFHGGARADSKLTGEQPWSATAWTDSSPTFVPPRAGTADDIARAIEAFVAAAARAQRAGFDGVELHGAHGYLL
;
A
#
# COMPACT_ATOMS: atom_id res chain seq x y z
N MET A 1 8.98 -17.70 20.50
CA MET A 1 10.02 -16.64 20.53
C MET A 1 9.95 -15.78 19.25
N LEU A 2 10.59 -14.60 19.24
CA LEU A 2 10.50 -13.61 18.13
C LEU A 2 11.12 -14.11 16.80
N PHE A 3 12.23 -14.84 16.87
CA PHE A 3 12.97 -15.35 15.71
C PHE A 3 12.49 -16.72 15.21
N GLU A 4 11.46 -17.29 15.81
CA GLU A 4 10.89 -18.55 15.35
C GLU A 4 9.95 -18.32 14.18
N SER A 5 9.96 -19.24 13.22
CA SER A 5 9.01 -19.23 12.12
C SER A 5 7.56 -19.28 12.61
N VAL A 6 6.65 -18.68 11.84
CA VAL A 6 5.21 -18.75 12.09
C VAL A 6 4.50 -19.07 10.78
N THR A 7 3.57 -20.03 10.82
CA THR A 7 2.70 -20.34 9.68
C THR A 7 1.40 -19.56 9.81
N LEU A 8 1.06 -18.81 8.77
CA LEU A 8 -0.18 -18.06 8.67
C LEU A 8 -1.35 -18.99 8.35
N ARG A 9 -2.58 -18.53 8.57
CA ARG A 9 -3.81 -19.32 8.33
C ARG A 9 -3.96 -19.78 6.88
N CYS A 10 -3.36 -19.05 5.93
CA CYS A 10 -3.33 -19.42 4.50
C CYS A 10 -2.26 -20.46 4.15
N GLY A 11 -1.47 -20.96 5.11
CA GLY A 11 -0.40 -21.92 4.90
C GLY A 11 0.96 -21.32 4.53
N GLN A 12 1.03 -20.00 4.26
CA GLN A 12 2.29 -19.29 4.07
C GLN A 12 3.11 -19.27 5.38
N ALA A 13 4.42 -19.44 5.27
CA ALA A 13 5.34 -19.36 6.39
C ALA A 13 6.13 -18.05 6.36
N LEU A 14 6.24 -17.41 7.53
CA LEU A 14 7.20 -16.34 7.79
C LEU A 14 8.42 -16.94 8.51
N PRO A 15 9.66 -16.56 8.16
CA PRO A 15 10.86 -17.09 8.79
C PRO A 15 11.03 -16.62 10.25
N ASN A 16 10.38 -15.52 10.63
CA ASN A 16 10.34 -14.99 11.98
C ASN A 16 9.06 -14.15 12.19
N ARG A 17 8.86 -13.64 13.41
CA ARG A 17 7.68 -12.84 13.81
C ARG A 17 7.95 -11.33 13.75
N ILE A 18 8.90 -10.90 12.94
CA ILE A 18 9.32 -9.50 12.81
C ILE A 18 8.83 -8.98 11.45
N ALA A 19 7.91 -8.03 11.48
CA ALA A 19 7.36 -7.40 10.29
C ALA A 19 7.74 -5.91 10.23
N LEU A 20 8.03 -5.41 9.04
CA LEU A 20 8.11 -3.98 8.80
C LEU A 20 6.67 -3.47 8.66
N ALA A 21 6.25 -2.61 9.58
CA ALA A 21 4.97 -1.92 9.48
C ALA A 21 4.93 -1.02 8.24
N ALA A 22 3.74 -0.70 7.75
CA ALA A 22 3.58 0.28 6.69
C ALA A 22 4.08 1.66 7.15
N LEU A 23 5.09 2.18 6.45
CA LEU A 23 5.74 3.45 6.77
C LEU A 23 5.76 4.32 5.53
N THR A 24 4.86 5.31 5.48
CA THR A 24 4.88 6.36 4.46
C THR A 24 6.23 7.08 4.48
N ASN A 25 6.93 7.03 3.35
CA ASN A 25 8.29 7.55 3.20
C ASN A 25 8.39 8.69 2.16
N GLY A 26 7.37 8.89 1.31
CA GLY A 26 7.35 9.93 0.27
C GLY A 26 8.39 9.71 -0.85
N GLN A 27 8.81 8.45 -1.08
CA GLN A 27 9.93 8.11 -1.96
C GLN A 27 9.50 7.54 -3.32
N SER A 28 8.19 7.45 -3.59
CA SER A 28 7.68 7.17 -4.93
C SER A 28 7.67 8.42 -5.81
N HIS A 29 7.50 8.23 -7.12
CA HIS A 29 7.44 9.35 -8.06
C HIS A 29 6.14 10.17 -7.88
N PRO A 30 6.11 11.45 -8.30
CA PRO A 30 4.91 12.29 -8.21
C PRO A 30 3.66 11.69 -8.86
N ASP A 31 3.82 10.87 -9.90
CA ASP A 31 2.73 10.15 -10.57
C ASP A 31 2.30 8.86 -9.84
N GLY A 32 2.98 8.49 -8.76
CA GLY A 32 2.73 7.29 -7.95
C GLY A 32 3.38 6.02 -8.47
N LEU A 33 4.23 6.11 -9.49
CA LEU A 33 5.07 4.98 -9.87
C LEU A 33 6.18 4.78 -8.83
N LEU A 34 6.55 3.52 -8.59
CA LEU A 34 7.58 3.15 -7.63
C LEU A 34 8.90 3.90 -7.91
N GLY A 35 9.38 4.63 -6.90
CA GLY A 35 10.68 5.27 -6.95
C GLY A 35 11.82 4.33 -6.57
N GLU A 36 13.01 4.60 -7.11
CA GLU A 36 14.21 3.80 -6.81
C GLU A 36 14.64 3.89 -5.33
N ASP A 37 14.39 5.03 -4.68
CA ASP A 37 14.70 5.23 -3.27
C ASP A 37 13.83 4.36 -2.37
N GLU A 38 12.53 4.28 -2.69
CA GLU A 38 11.58 3.41 -1.99
C GLU A 38 11.93 1.93 -2.18
N LEU A 39 12.25 1.53 -3.41
CA LEU A 39 12.70 0.17 -3.73
C LEU A 39 13.93 -0.20 -2.88
N ARG A 40 14.98 0.63 -2.89
CA ARG A 40 16.19 0.40 -2.10
C ARG A 40 15.89 0.39 -0.59
N PHE A 41 14.98 1.26 -0.13
CA PHE A 41 14.58 1.31 1.27
C PHE A 41 13.95 -0.01 1.71
N LEU A 42 12.94 -0.50 1.00
CA LEU A 42 12.19 -1.71 1.37
C LEU A 42 13.04 -2.97 1.23
N VAL A 43 13.80 -3.11 0.14
CA VAL A 43 14.71 -4.23 -0.07
C VAL A 43 15.77 -4.29 1.02
N ARG A 44 16.30 -3.15 1.47
CA ARG A 44 17.27 -3.13 2.58
C ARG A 44 16.70 -3.69 3.89
N ARG A 45 15.39 -3.53 4.16
CA ARG A 45 14.76 -4.13 5.36
C ARG A 45 14.59 -5.63 5.17
N ALA A 46 14.19 -6.05 3.98
CA ALA A 46 14.10 -7.47 3.65
C ALA A 46 15.48 -8.17 3.81
N THR A 47 16.55 -7.58 3.27
CA THR A 47 17.94 -8.05 3.44
C THR A 47 18.39 -8.02 4.90
N GLY A 48 17.84 -7.10 5.70
CA GLY A 48 18.12 -6.98 7.13
C GLY A 48 17.49 -8.07 8.02
N GLY A 49 16.72 -9.00 7.44
CA GLY A 49 16.20 -10.17 8.15
C GLY A 49 14.76 -10.05 8.66
N PHE A 50 13.99 -9.05 8.22
CA PHE A 50 12.54 -9.01 8.46
C PHE A 50 11.86 -10.20 7.78
N GLY A 51 10.91 -10.84 8.46
CA GLY A 51 10.16 -11.97 7.90
C GLY A 51 9.00 -11.55 6.98
N LEU A 52 8.52 -10.32 7.15
CA LEU A 52 7.47 -9.71 6.34
C LEU A 52 7.78 -8.22 6.14
N ILE A 53 7.65 -7.75 4.90
CA ILE A 53 7.70 -6.33 4.55
C ILE A 53 6.32 -5.90 4.06
N SER A 54 5.71 -4.94 4.75
CA SER A 54 4.64 -4.14 4.16
C SER A 54 5.24 -2.91 3.45
N THR A 55 4.71 -2.57 2.28
CA THR A 55 4.99 -1.27 1.64
C THR A 55 4.49 -0.10 2.49
N CYS A 56 4.76 1.13 2.06
CA CYS A 56 3.93 2.27 2.46
C CYS A 56 2.47 2.09 2.00
N ALA A 57 1.58 2.98 2.46
CA ALA A 57 0.22 3.04 1.95
C ALA A 57 0.23 3.35 0.44
N ALA A 58 -0.45 2.49 -0.33
CA ALA A 58 -0.57 2.59 -1.77
C ALA A 58 -2.00 2.92 -2.18
N TYR A 59 -2.21 4.07 -2.83
CA TYR A 59 -3.57 4.52 -3.16
C TYR A 59 -4.19 3.66 -4.26
N VAL A 60 -5.45 3.28 -4.07
CA VAL A 60 -6.20 2.39 -4.99
C VAL A 60 -6.90 3.13 -6.13
N ALA A 61 -7.12 4.43 -5.96
CA ALA A 61 -7.76 5.30 -6.93
C ALA A 61 -7.19 6.72 -6.82
N LEU A 62 -7.18 7.48 -7.92
CA LEU A 62 -6.57 8.81 -7.95
C LEU A 62 -7.25 9.79 -7.00
N ASP A 63 -8.58 9.71 -6.84
CA ASP A 63 -9.36 10.51 -5.89
C ASP A 63 -9.05 10.16 -4.41
N GLY A 64 -8.34 9.06 -4.18
CA GLY A 64 -7.84 8.65 -2.87
C GLY A 64 -6.40 9.03 -2.57
N LYS A 65 -5.68 9.72 -3.47
CA LYS A 65 -4.27 10.10 -3.23
C LYS A 65 -4.17 11.20 -2.16
N ALA A 66 -3.31 11.01 -1.18
CA ALA A 66 -3.26 11.83 0.02
C ALA A 66 -1.98 12.65 0.18
N TRP A 67 -0.88 12.29 -0.49
CA TRP A 67 0.35 13.10 -0.45
C TRP A 67 1.23 12.94 -1.69
N LEU A 68 2.20 13.85 -1.83
CA LEU A 68 3.21 13.80 -2.90
C LEU A 68 4.23 12.68 -2.63
N GLY A 69 4.62 11.96 -3.68
CA GLY A 69 5.56 10.85 -3.58
C GLY A 69 4.96 9.58 -2.96
N GLU A 70 3.64 9.47 -2.97
CA GLU A 70 2.89 8.30 -2.54
C GLU A 70 2.88 7.18 -3.59
N LEU A 71 3.05 5.93 -3.16
CA LEU A 71 2.98 4.77 -4.04
C LEU A 71 1.55 4.57 -4.57
N GLY A 72 1.41 4.21 -5.84
CA GLY A 72 0.13 3.92 -6.48
C GLY A 72 -0.06 2.44 -6.82
N VAL A 73 -1.30 1.99 -6.79
CA VAL A 73 -1.75 0.68 -7.32
C VAL A 73 -3.07 0.82 -8.11
N ASP A 74 -3.39 2.06 -8.51
CA ASP A 74 -4.65 2.46 -9.15
C ASP A 74 -4.77 2.02 -10.61
N ARG A 75 -3.64 1.77 -11.29
CA ARG A 75 -3.60 1.50 -12.74
C ARG A 75 -2.48 0.53 -13.13
N ASP A 76 -2.63 -0.07 -14.32
CA ASP A 76 -1.69 -1.09 -14.81
C ASP A 76 -0.27 -0.56 -15.07
N ALA A 77 -0.10 0.76 -15.26
CA ALA A 77 1.21 1.38 -15.34
C ALA A 77 2.06 1.18 -14.07
N CYS A 78 1.45 0.91 -12.91
CA CYS A 78 2.16 0.61 -11.66
C CYS A 78 2.81 -0.79 -11.66
N LEU A 79 2.28 -1.73 -12.45
CA LEU A 79 2.66 -3.15 -12.38
C LEU A 79 4.16 -3.41 -12.56
N PRO A 80 4.88 -2.83 -13.55
CA PRO A 80 6.30 -3.14 -13.72
C PRO A 80 7.16 -2.77 -12.50
N GLY A 81 6.83 -1.67 -11.83
CA GLY A 81 7.51 -1.26 -10.59
C GLY A 81 7.17 -2.18 -9.43
N LEU A 82 5.87 -2.50 -9.27
CA LEU A 82 5.37 -3.39 -8.24
C LEU A 82 5.92 -4.82 -8.37
N GLU A 83 6.00 -5.37 -9.58
CA GLU A 83 6.63 -6.65 -9.90
C GLU A 83 8.11 -6.67 -9.50
N ARG A 84 8.83 -5.58 -9.84
CA ARG A 84 10.24 -5.42 -9.48
C ARG A 84 10.42 -5.39 -7.96
N LEU A 85 9.54 -4.70 -7.23
CA LEU A 85 9.58 -4.63 -5.78
C LEU A 85 9.35 -5.98 -5.10
N ALA A 86 8.25 -6.67 -5.45
CA ALA A 86 7.92 -7.97 -4.87
C ALA A 86 9.05 -8.98 -5.14
N THR A 87 9.53 -9.05 -6.39
CA THR A 87 10.65 -9.91 -6.79
C THR A 87 11.91 -9.61 -5.98
N ALA A 88 12.26 -8.34 -5.79
CA ALA A 88 13.46 -7.95 -5.06
C ALA A 88 13.37 -8.27 -3.56
N ILE A 89 12.19 -8.12 -2.95
CA ILE A 89 11.95 -8.53 -1.55
C ILE A 89 12.09 -10.04 -1.39
N HIS A 90 11.54 -10.84 -2.31
CA HIS A 90 11.68 -12.30 -2.25
C HIS A 90 13.13 -12.77 -2.39
N ALA A 91 13.93 -12.08 -3.22
CA ALA A 91 15.33 -12.40 -3.47
C ALA A 91 16.27 -12.06 -2.29
N SER A 92 15.85 -11.22 -1.34
CA SER A 92 16.71 -10.73 -0.26
C SER A 92 17.14 -11.80 0.76
N GLY A 93 16.52 -12.99 0.73
CA GLY A 93 16.82 -14.12 1.62
C GLY A 93 17.96 -15.04 1.15
N GLY A 94 18.66 -14.72 0.04
CA GLY A 94 19.81 -15.50 -0.44
C GLY A 94 19.49 -16.92 -0.92
N ARG A 95 18.20 -17.25 -1.08
CA ARG A 95 17.72 -18.52 -1.63
C ARG A 95 16.74 -18.23 -2.78
N ALA A 96 16.55 -19.21 -3.66
CA ALA A 96 15.66 -19.15 -4.82
C ALA A 96 14.26 -18.56 -4.46
N PRO A 97 13.56 -17.93 -5.41
CA PRO A 97 12.25 -17.32 -5.15
C PRO A 97 11.27 -18.33 -4.50
N ALA A 98 10.56 -17.86 -3.47
CA ALA A 98 9.47 -18.53 -2.77
C ALA A 98 9.79 -19.84 -2.02
N ASN A 99 10.72 -19.81 -1.05
CA ASN A 99 10.82 -20.90 -0.06
C ASN A 99 10.35 -20.47 1.34
N ARG A 100 10.41 -21.39 2.31
CA ARG A 100 9.98 -21.15 3.71
C ARG A 100 10.81 -20.10 4.45
N ASP A 101 12.00 -19.80 3.95
CA ASP A 101 12.95 -18.88 4.57
C ASP A 101 12.94 -17.49 3.92
N SER A 102 12.20 -17.32 2.82
CA SER A 102 12.07 -16.05 2.11
C SER A 102 11.23 -15.03 2.90
N CYS A 103 11.65 -13.77 2.84
CA CYS A 103 10.84 -12.66 3.31
C CYS A 103 9.54 -12.57 2.49
N ARG A 104 8.41 -12.29 3.15
CA ARG A 104 7.13 -12.04 2.47
C ARG A 104 6.97 -10.57 2.12
N ALA A 105 6.35 -10.30 0.98
CA ALA A 105 5.99 -8.97 0.52
C ALA A 105 4.48 -8.78 0.64
N MET A 106 4.05 -7.77 1.38
CA MET A 106 2.67 -7.28 1.40
C MET A 106 2.62 -5.85 0.91
N ILE A 107 1.52 -5.48 0.27
CA ILE A 107 1.22 -4.10 -0.08
C ILE A 107 0.04 -3.60 0.76
N GLN A 108 0.21 -2.47 1.45
CA GLN A 108 -0.89 -1.84 2.18
C GLN A 108 -1.69 -0.98 1.20
N ILE A 109 -2.93 -1.37 0.92
CA ILE A 109 -3.80 -0.65 0.00
C ILE A 109 -4.79 0.20 0.77
N PHE A 110 -5.01 1.43 0.30
CA PHE A 110 -5.86 2.39 1.00
C PHE A 110 -6.48 3.43 0.06
N HIS A 111 -7.40 4.23 0.62
CA HIS A 111 -7.99 5.38 -0.04
C HIS A 111 -8.03 6.55 0.96
N GLY A 112 -7.53 7.72 0.57
CA GLY A 112 -7.38 8.88 1.44
C GLY A 112 -8.69 9.43 2.01
N GLY A 113 -9.80 9.30 1.27
CA GLY A 113 -11.13 9.71 1.74
C GLY A 113 -11.15 11.19 2.09
N ALA A 114 -11.56 11.54 3.32
CA ALA A 114 -11.54 12.91 3.81
C ALA A 114 -10.13 13.55 3.82
N ARG A 115 -9.08 12.73 3.79
CA ARG A 115 -7.67 13.15 3.82
C ARG A 115 -7.01 13.11 2.44
N ALA A 116 -7.75 12.82 1.37
CA ALA A 116 -7.23 12.96 0.01
C ALA A 116 -6.88 14.44 -0.25
N ASP A 117 -5.74 14.69 -0.89
CA ASP A 117 -5.29 16.06 -1.17
C ASP A 117 -5.87 16.54 -2.50
N SER A 118 -6.86 17.43 -2.44
CA SER A 118 -7.54 17.95 -3.64
C SER A 118 -6.60 18.65 -4.63
N LYS A 119 -5.42 19.10 -4.20
CA LYS A 119 -4.40 19.67 -5.11
C LYS A 119 -3.72 18.60 -5.95
N LEU A 120 -3.68 17.36 -5.46
CA LEU A 120 -3.11 16.20 -6.15
C LEU A 120 -4.18 15.46 -6.96
N THR A 121 -5.39 15.35 -6.43
CA THR A 121 -6.48 14.61 -7.07
C THR A 121 -7.26 15.45 -8.08
N GLY A 122 -7.28 16.78 -7.93
CA GLY A 122 -8.13 17.67 -8.71
C GLY A 122 -9.61 17.59 -8.33
N GLU A 123 -9.97 16.82 -7.30
CA GLU A 123 -11.34 16.55 -6.89
C GLU A 123 -11.59 16.97 -5.44
N GLN A 124 -12.85 17.29 -5.11
CA GLN A 124 -13.24 17.47 -3.72
C GLN A 124 -13.16 16.11 -3.00
N PRO A 125 -12.48 16.01 -1.85
CA PRO A 125 -12.44 14.76 -1.07
C PRO A 125 -13.84 14.35 -0.63
N TRP A 126 -14.02 13.07 -0.33
CA TRP A 126 -15.29 12.53 0.11
C TRP A 126 -15.12 11.58 1.30
N SER A 127 -16.17 11.47 2.11
CA SER A 127 -16.19 10.57 3.28
C SER A 127 -17.59 10.07 3.57
N ALA A 128 -17.76 9.27 4.62
CA ALA A 128 -19.09 8.81 5.05
C ALA A 128 -20.06 9.96 5.35
N THR A 129 -19.57 11.13 5.76
CA THR A 129 -20.38 12.33 6.03
C THR A 129 -19.71 13.59 5.50
N ALA A 130 -20.49 14.66 5.30
CA ALA A 130 -19.92 15.98 5.08
C ALA A 130 -19.64 16.66 6.43
N TRP A 131 -18.50 17.33 6.56
CA TRP A 131 -18.14 18.07 7.77
C TRP A 131 -17.13 19.19 7.47
N THR A 132 -16.99 20.13 8.41
CA THR A 132 -16.10 21.30 8.29
C THR A 132 -15.18 21.40 9.50
N ASP A 133 -13.96 21.89 9.28
CA ASP A 133 -13.04 22.35 10.33
C ASP A 133 -12.83 23.86 10.21
N SER A 134 -12.47 24.50 11.31
CA SER A 134 -11.94 25.86 11.38
C SER A 134 -10.57 26.06 10.71
N SER A 135 -9.83 24.99 10.40
CA SER A 135 -8.51 25.07 9.79
C SER A 135 -8.55 25.76 8.41
N PRO A 136 -7.73 26.81 8.16
CA PRO A 136 -7.73 27.55 6.90
C PRO A 136 -7.32 26.73 5.67
N THR A 137 -6.60 25.62 5.88
CA THR A 137 -6.10 24.75 4.82
C THR A 137 -6.96 23.51 4.62
N PHE A 138 -8.00 23.34 5.43
CA PHE A 138 -8.88 22.19 5.37
C PHE A 138 -9.85 22.31 4.19
N VAL A 139 -9.96 21.23 3.41
CA VAL A 139 -10.93 21.11 2.32
C VAL A 139 -12.07 20.23 2.83
N PRO A 140 -13.28 20.78 3.04
CA PRO A 140 -14.42 20.02 3.53
C PRO A 140 -14.75 18.84 2.59
N PRO A 141 -14.80 17.60 3.08
CA PRO A 141 -15.25 16.49 2.27
C PRO A 141 -16.75 16.58 2.04
N ARG A 142 -17.19 16.15 0.86
CA ARG A 142 -18.61 15.87 0.62
C ARG A 142 -18.99 14.50 1.18
N ALA A 143 -20.29 14.29 1.41
CA ALA A 143 -20.80 12.96 1.68
C ALA A 143 -20.65 12.08 0.44
N GLY A 144 -20.15 10.86 0.62
CA GLY A 144 -20.06 9.84 -0.42
C GLY A 144 -21.45 9.41 -0.89
N THR A 145 -21.57 9.18 -2.18
CA THR A 145 -22.76 8.60 -2.82
C THR A 145 -22.64 7.09 -2.93
N ALA A 146 -23.71 6.41 -3.30
CA ALA A 146 -23.66 4.98 -3.60
C ALA A 146 -22.66 4.65 -4.73
N ASP A 147 -22.54 5.55 -5.72
CA ASP A 147 -21.61 5.39 -6.83
C ASP A 147 -20.15 5.55 -6.38
N ASP A 148 -19.86 6.47 -5.45
CA ASP A 148 -18.52 6.59 -4.86
C ASP A 148 -18.12 5.31 -4.12
N ILE A 149 -19.05 4.76 -3.33
CA ILE A 149 -18.83 3.51 -2.60
C ILE A 149 -18.59 2.36 -3.58
N ALA A 150 -19.40 2.24 -4.64
CA ALA A 150 -19.24 1.22 -5.66
C ALA A 150 -17.86 1.33 -6.36
N ARG A 151 -17.46 2.54 -6.77
CA ARG A 151 -16.14 2.79 -7.37
C ARG A 151 -15.00 2.48 -6.42
N ALA A 152 -15.12 2.82 -5.14
CA ALA A 152 -14.11 2.49 -4.15
C ALA A 152 -13.96 0.98 -4.00
N ILE A 153 -15.06 0.23 -3.91
CA ILE A 153 -15.05 -1.24 -3.85
C ILE A 153 -14.32 -1.81 -5.07
N GLU A 154 -14.68 -1.38 -6.28
CA GLU A 154 -14.04 -1.81 -7.52
C GLU A 154 -12.54 -1.48 -7.53
N ALA A 155 -12.16 -0.29 -7.06
CA ALA A 155 -10.76 0.14 -6.97
C ALA A 155 -9.95 -0.73 -5.99
N PHE A 156 -10.49 -1.05 -4.81
CA PHE A 156 -9.85 -1.96 -3.87
C PHE A 156 -9.69 -3.37 -4.45
N VAL A 157 -10.70 -3.88 -5.14
CA VAL A 157 -10.65 -5.19 -5.82
C VAL A 157 -9.58 -5.19 -6.93
N ALA A 158 -9.58 -4.17 -7.78
CA ALA A 158 -8.61 -4.03 -8.86
C ALA A 158 -7.18 -3.89 -8.32
N ALA A 159 -6.99 -3.12 -7.26
CA ALA A 159 -5.70 -2.98 -6.58
C ALA A 159 -5.20 -4.31 -6.01
N ALA A 160 -6.07 -5.08 -5.35
CA ALA A 160 -5.72 -6.41 -4.85
C ALA A 160 -5.36 -7.38 -5.98
N ALA A 161 -6.10 -7.35 -7.10
CA ALA A 161 -5.78 -8.14 -8.28
C ALA A 161 -4.44 -7.73 -8.91
N ARG A 162 -4.12 -6.44 -8.97
CA ARG A 162 -2.81 -5.95 -9.42
C ARG A 162 -1.68 -6.35 -8.49
N ALA A 163 -1.89 -6.28 -7.18
CA ALA A 163 -0.92 -6.75 -6.18
C ALA A 163 -0.61 -8.24 -6.36
N GLN A 164 -1.64 -9.08 -6.56
CA GLN A 164 -1.46 -10.49 -6.85
C GLN A 164 -0.71 -10.72 -8.18
N ARG A 165 -1.10 -10.03 -9.26
CA ARG A 165 -0.39 -10.09 -10.56
C ARG A 165 1.08 -9.70 -10.43
N ALA A 166 1.36 -8.69 -9.60
CA ALA A 166 2.71 -8.22 -9.32
C ALA A 166 3.55 -9.17 -8.44
N GLY A 167 2.94 -10.23 -7.89
CA GLY A 167 3.65 -11.24 -7.10
C GLY A 167 3.77 -10.93 -5.62
N PHE A 168 2.99 -9.99 -5.07
CA PHE A 168 2.90 -9.84 -3.61
C PHE A 168 2.25 -11.08 -2.98
N ASP A 169 2.69 -11.45 -1.77
CA ASP A 169 2.13 -12.57 -1.01
C ASP A 169 0.76 -12.25 -0.39
N GLY A 170 0.39 -10.96 -0.34
CA GLY A 170 -0.91 -10.52 0.14
C GLY A 170 -1.09 -9.00 0.14
N VAL A 171 -2.28 -8.58 0.53
CA VAL A 171 -2.63 -7.16 0.73
C VAL A 171 -3.01 -6.91 2.18
N GLU A 172 -2.66 -5.73 2.68
CA GLU A 172 -3.19 -5.19 3.93
C GLU A 172 -4.23 -4.12 3.61
N LEU A 173 -5.47 -4.30 4.06
CA LEU A 173 -6.51 -3.27 3.94
C LEU A 173 -6.32 -2.22 5.04
N HIS A 174 -6.05 -0.98 4.67
CA HIS A 174 -5.86 0.08 5.66
C HIS A 174 -7.22 0.63 6.15
N GLY A 175 -7.78 0.02 7.19
CA GLY A 175 -8.98 0.49 7.92
C GLY A 175 -8.63 1.18 9.24
N ALA A 176 -7.78 2.21 9.19
CA ALA A 176 -7.25 2.89 10.38
C ALA A 176 -6.93 4.35 10.07
N HIS A 177 -6.50 5.09 11.10
CA HIS A 177 -5.98 6.47 10.99
C HIS A 177 -6.93 7.52 10.40
N GLY A 178 -8.22 7.21 10.24
CA GLY A 178 -9.23 8.14 9.74
C GLY A 178 -9.09 8.46 8.26
N TYR A 179 -8.64 7.50 7.46
CA TYR A 179 -8.77 7.50 6.00
C TYR A 179 -10.20 7.10 5.60
N LEU A 180 -10.40 6.52 4.42
CA LEU A 180 -11.75 6.19 3.97
C LEU A 180 -12.46 5.10 4.82
N LEU A 181 -11.71 4.06 5.21
CA LEU A 181 -12.21 2.89 5.95
C LEU A 181 -12.08 3.04 7.47
#